data_AF-A0AA47EU31-F1
#
_entry.id   AF-A0AA47EU31-F1
#
_cell.length_a   1.000
_cell.length_b   1.000
_cell.length_c   1.000
_cell.angle_alpha   90.00
_cell.angle_beta   90.00
_cell.angle_gamma   90.00
#
_symmetry.space_group_name_H-M   'P 1'
#
loop_
_entity.id
_entity.type
_entity.pdbx_description
1 polymer ?
#
loop_
_entity_poly.entity_id
_entity_poly.type
_entity_poly.pdbx_seq_one_letter_code
_entity_poly.pdbx_strand_id
1 'polypeptide(L)'
;MASKVSRAKKTSAVKSAPKKADLKRAVAKTPLKRAYVSQGEVPAYSLMQALRVPQAIADHYGFKPATPFNVAAALGVHPTSSTFRQLSGASIAYGLTKGGYNAGEIAIEPLGMRIVRPTLEGDDLVAKREALVQPRVIRDFLNRYNNAPLPRDDIARNVLSDLGVPTERSESVLEMIKEGAESLGIFRSIKGKRYVDLAGAMPAKAEPDDHDLPEEGGDYPATREDRPRLEAVEEKPKHQDVASRRVFITHGKNRAFIDPIKKLLGFGEMEPVVSVDRISVSQPVPDKVT
;
A
#
# COMPACT_ATOMS: atom_id res chain seq x y z
N MET A 1 54.39 -34.26 71.08
CA MET A 1 52.97 -33.92 70.85
C MET A 1 52.72 -32.50 71.30
N ALA A 2 52.03 -31.72 70.45
CA ALA A 2 51.29 -30.48 70.68
C ALA A 2 51.74 -29.42 71.72
N SER A 3 51.70 -28.18 71.23
CA SER A 3 51.14 -26.99 71.91
C SER A 3 52.09 -25.99 72.60
N LYS A 4 52.25 -24.87 71.88
CA LYS A 4 51.82 -23.51 72.28
C LYS A 4 52.74 -22.59 73.11
N VAL A 5 52.88 -21.39 72.52
CA VAL A 5 52.88 -20.03 73.12
C VAL A 5 54.23 -19.34 73.36
N SER A 6 54.41 -18.22 72.66
CA SER A 6 54.77 -16.86 73.15
C SER A 6 55.53 -16.11 72.02
N ARG A 7 55.43 -14.79 71.78
CA ARG A 7 54.63 -13.66 72.27
C ARG A 7 54.90 -12.47 71.30
N ALA A 8 53.93 -11.55 71.25
CA ALA A 8 53.79 -10.26 70.53
C ALA A 8 55.09 -9.39 70.40
N LYS A 9 55.22 -8.37 69.53
CA LYS A 9 54.29 -7.23 69.28
C LYS A 9 54.82 -6.25 68.18
N LYS A 10 53.91 -5.85 67.25
CA LYS A 10 53.65 -4.55 66.57
C LYS A 10 54.75 -3.70 65.91
N THR A 11 54.48 -3.30 64.64
CA THR A 11 54.45 -1.92 64.08
C THR A 11 53.55 -1.92 62.82
N SER A 12 52.32 -1.38 62.86
CA SER A 12 51.87 -0.06 62.34
C SER A 12 52.07 0.21 60.83
N ALA A 13 51.03 0.00 60.02
CA ALA A 13 50.80 0.72 58.76
C ALA A 13 49.30 0.70 58.37
N VAL A 14 48.65 1.83 58.68
CA VAL A 14 47.51 2.50 58.02
C VAL A 14 46.57 1.66 57.13
N LYS A 15 45.33 1.46 57.62
CA LYS A 15 44.14 1.11 56.84
C LYS A 15 43.63 2.34 56.09
N SER A 16 43.69 2.34 54.75
CA SER A 16 42.92 3.27 53.91
C SER A 16 41.54 2.67 53.62
N ALA A 17 40.50 3.28 54.18
CA ALA A 17 39.12 2.99 53.83
C ALA A 17 38.82 3.43 52.38
N PRO A 18 38.01 2.68 51.61
CA PRO A 18 37.56 3.17 50.31
C PRO A 18 36.62 4.36 50.52
N LYS A 19 36.89 5.45 49.79
CA LYS A 19 36.13 6.70 49.81
C LYS A 19 34.66 6.45 49.43
N LYS A 20 33.76 7.04 50.20
CA LYS A 20 32.31 7.15 49.93
C LYS A 20 32.00 8.11 48.75
N ALA A 21 32.65 7.91 47.60
CA ALA A 21 32.46 8.75 46.41
C ALA A 21 31.83 8.00 45.22
N ASP A 22 31.78 6.66 45.25
CA ASP A 22 31.35 5.83 44.11
C ASP A 22 29.91 5.30 44.18
N LEU A 23 29.04 5.90 45.01
CA LEU A 23 27.63 5.49 45.14
C LEU A 23 26.63 6.45 44.50
N LYS A 24 27.09 7.42 43.70
CA LYS A 24 26.21 8.39 42.99
C LYS A 24 26.58 8.60 41.53
N ARG A 25 26.74 7.53 40.74
CA ARG A 25 26.61 7.63 39.28
C ARG A 25 26.58 6.26 38.62
N ALA A 26 25.37 5.74 38.39
CA ALA A 26 25.00 4.95 37.21
C ALA A 26 23.60 4.36 37.45
N VAL A 27 22.58 5.21 37.52
CA VAL A 27 21.26 4.77 37.05
C VAL A 27 21.36 4.79 35.53
N ALA A 28 21.96 3.75 34.96
CA ALA A 28 21.90 3.49 33.54
C ALA A 28 20.41 3.32 33.21
N LYS A 29 19.81 4.35 32.61
CA LYS A 29 18.47 4.25 32.03
C LYS A 29 18.57 3.18 30.94
N THR A 30 18.09 1.98 31.24
CA THR A 30 17.87 0.94 30.23
C THR A 30 17.09 1.58 29.09
N PRO A 31 17.58 1.54 27.83
CA PRO A 31 16.85 2.14 26.72
C PRO A 31 15.51 1.43 26.60
N LEU A 32 14.42 2.15 26.85
CA LEU A 32 13.07 1.66 26.62
C LEU A 32 13.00 1.17 25.18
N LYS A 33 12.64 -0.10 25.00
CA LYS A 33 12.51 -0.73 23.69
C LYS A 33 11.40 0.01 22.95
N ARG A 34 11.78 0.91 22.04
CA ARG A 34 10.84 1.71 21.25
C ARG A 34 9.92 0.76 20.49
N ALA A 35 8.63 0.80 20.81
CA ALA A 35 7.63 0.08 20.03
C ALA A 35 7.61 0.68 18.62
N TYR A 36 7.92 -0.14 17.62
CA TYR A 36 7.98 0.30 16.24
C TYR A 36 6.63 0.03 15.57
N VAL A 37 5.97 1.07 15.11
CA VAL A 37 4.74 0.97 14.31
C VAL A 37 5.13 0.85 12.85
N SER A 38 4.41 0.01 12.12
CA SER A 38 4.64 -0.16 10.69
C SER A 38 4.27 1.13 9.93
N GLN A 39 5.00 1.43 8.85
CA GLN A 39 4.74 2.63 8.03
C GLN A 39 3.34 2.62 7.39
N GLY A 40 2.76 1.44 7.14
CA GLY A 40 1.40 1.31 6.61
C GLY A 40 0.31 1.63 7.63
N GLU A 41 0.62 1.55 8.93
CA GLU A 41 -0.30 1.96 10.00
C GLU A 41 -0.18 3.45 10.29
N VAL A 42 1.06 3.92 10.47
CA VAL A 42 1.39 5.32 10.74
C VAL A 42 2.58 5.73 9.85
N PRO A 43 2.35 6.60 8.85
CA PRO A 43 3.42 7.14 8.04
C PRO A 43 4.43 7.92 8.90
N ALA A 44 5.71 7.85 8.55
CA ALA A 44 6.75 8.65 9.21
C ALA A 44 6.66 10.15 8.90
N TYR A 45 6.04 10.51 7.78
CA TYR A 45 5.97 11.87 7.26
C TYR A 45 4.53 12.26 6.89
N SER A 46 4.25 13.56 6.85
CA SER A 46 2.94 14.07 6.46
C SER A 46 2.66 13.85 4.97
N LEU A 47 1.39 13.92 4.57
CA LEU A 47 0.99 13.79 3.17
C LEU A 47 1.76 14.75 2.25
N MET A 48 1.89 16.01 2.65
CA MET A 48 2.59 17.06 1.88
C MET A 48 4.08 16.73 1.68
N GLN A 49 4.72 16.14 2.68
CA GLN A 49 6.11 15.70 2.58
C GLN A 49 6.24 14.46 1.69
N ALA A 50 5.29 13.53 1.80
CA ALA A 50 5.25 12.32 0.97
C ALA A 50 4.99 12.61 -0.52
N LEU A 51 4.26 13.69 -0.83
CA LEU A 51 4.01 14.17 -2.21
C LEU A 51 5.27 14.63 -2.93
N ARG A 52 6.36 14.93 -2.22
CA ARG A 52 7.65 15.26 -2.84
C ARG A 52 8.17 14.12 -3.72
N VAL A 53 7.89 12.87 -3.35
CA VAL A 53 8.33 11.68 -4.11
C VAL A 53 7.68 11.61 -5.50
N PRO A 54 6.34 11.59 -5.65
CA PRO A 54 5.71 11.58 -6.96
C PRO A 54 5.95 12.89 -7.74
N GLN A 55 6.09 14.04 -7.08
CA GLN A 55 6.50 15.29 -7.73
C GLN A 55 7.90 15.18 -8.34
N ALA A 56 8.88 14.66 -7.60
CA ALA A 56 10.23 14.46 -8.12
C ALA A 56 10.25 13.51 -9.34
N ILE A 57 9.38 12.49 -9.35
CA ILE A 57 9.22 11.60 -10.50
C ILE A 57 8.59 12.33 -11.70
N ALA A 58 7.57 13.16 -11.46
CA ALA A 58 6.93 13.95 -12.48
C ALA A 58 7.90 14.95 -13.13
N ASP A 59 8.61 15.73 -12.31
CA ASP A 59 9.45 16.84 -12.75
C ASP A 59 10.71 16.35 -13.49
N HIS A 60 11.35 15.30 -13.00
CA HIS A 60 12.64 14.82 -13.55
C HIS A 60 12.51 13.68 -14.56
N TYR A 61 11.45 12.87 -14.47
CA TYR A 61 11.29 11.66 -15.27
C TYR A 61 10.00 11.64 -16.10
N GLY A 62 9.20 12.71 -16.08
CA GLY A 62 8.00 12.84 -16.91
C GLY A 62 6.97 11.76 -16.62
N PHE A 63 6.74 11.46 -15.34
CA PHE A 63 5.79 10.45 -14.84
C PHE A 63 6.16 8.99 -15.15
N LYS A 64 7.32 8.74 -15.75
CA LYS A 64 7.78 7.37 -16.00
C LYS A 64 8.30 6.73 -14.71
N PRO A 65 8.16 5.40 -14.56
CA PRO A 65 8.80 4.69 -13.46
C PRO A 65 10.31 4.97 -13.43
N ALA A 66 10.85 5.16 -12.23
CA ALA A 66 12.26 5.46 -12.03
C ALA A 66 12.86 4.56 -10.94
N THR A 67 14.13 4.24 -11.05
CA THR A 67 14.82 3.44 -10.02
C THR A 67 14.90 4.21 -8.70
N PRO A 68 14.92 3.54 -7.52
CA PRO A 68 15.04 4.25 -6.24
C PRO A 68 16.27 5.16 -6.15
N PHE A 69 17.37 4.77 -6.81
CA PHE A 69 18.57 5.59 -6.90
C PHE A 69 18.29 6.94 -7.58
N ASN A 70 17.60 6.90 -8.72
CA ASN A 70 17.23 8.07 -9.50
C ASN A 70 16.24 8.97 -8.76
N VAL A 71 15.23 8.38 -8.11
CA VAL A 71 14.26 9.14 -7.30
C VAL A 71 14.95 9.82 -6.11
N ALA A 72 15.89 9.15 -5.45
CA ALA A 72 16.67 9.75 -4.36
C ALA A 72 17.51 10.94 -4.84
N ALA A 73 18.15 10.80 -6.01
CA ALA A 73 18.91 11.88 -6.64
C ALA A 73 18.03 13.09 -6.97
N ALA A 74 16.84 12.87 -7.54
CA ALA A 74 15.87 13.93 -7.82
C ALA A 74 15.36 14.63 -6.56
N LEU A 75 15.22 13.90 -5.45
CA LEU A 75 14.86 14.46 -4.14
C LEU A 75 16.02 15.18 -3.43
N GLY A 76 17.24 15.12 -3.96
CA GLY A 76 18.44 15.66 -3.32
C GLY A 76 18.83 14.93 -2.03
N VAL A 77 18.45 13.66 -1.89
CA VAL A 77 18.76 12.83 -0.71
C VAL A 77 19.61 11.63 -1.10
N HIS A 78 20.39 11.11 -0.17
CA HIS A 78 21.18 9.91 -0.44
C HIS A 78 20.27 8.66 -0.54
N PRO A 79 20.45 7.75 -1.52
CA PRO A 79 19.61 6.55 -1.67
C PRO A 79 19.62 5.62 -0.45
N THR A 80 20.74 5.60 0.30
CA THR A 80 20.84 4.79 1.54
C THR A 80 20.41 5.54 2.79
N SER A 81 19.96 6.79 2.68
CA SER A 81 19.53 7.59 3.83
C SER A 81 18.27 7.02 4.47
N SER A 82 18.15 7.19 5.79
CA SER A 82 16.92 6.82 6.51
C SER A 82 15.73 7.66 6.04
N THR A 83 15.97 8.94 5.73
CA THR A 83 14.99 9.88 5.19
C THR A 83 14.37 9.39 3.90
N PHE A 84 15.18 8.92 2.93
CA PHE A 84 14.67 8.38 1.68
C PHE A 84 13.77 7.15 1.92
N ARG A 85 14.23 6.19 2.74
CA ARG A 85 13.42 4.99 3.05
C ARG A 85 12.08 5.34 3.69
N GLN A 86 12.07 6.30 4.61
CA GLN A 86 10.87 6.75 5.31
C GLN A 86 9.95 7.56 4.39
N LEU A 87 10.48 8.42 3.51
CA LEU A 87 9.67 9.16 2.53
C LEU A 87 9.02 8.22 1.51
N SER A 88 9.77 7.27 0.95
CA SER A 88 9.19 6.26 0.05
C SER A 88 8.15 5.40 0.77
N GLY A 89 8.42 5.00 2.02
CA GLY A 89 7.47 4.25 2.85
C GLY A 89 6.17 5.02 3.12
N ALA A 90 6.28 6.32 3.44
CA ALA A 90 5.13 7.20 3.62
C ALA A 90 4.35 7.38 2.30
N SER A 91 5.05 7.56 1.17
CA SER A 91 4.42 7.70 -0.15
C SER A 91 3.58 6.48 -0.53
N ILE A 92 4.06 5.27 -0.21
CA ILE A 92 3.28 4.02 -0.36
C ILE A 92 2.08 4.01 0.60
N ALA A 93 2.27 4.40 1.86
CA ALA A 93 1.20 4.36 2.87
C ALA A 93 0.02 5.29 2.51
N TYR A 94 0.29 6.42 1.85
CA TYR A 94 -0.73 7.32 1.32
C TYR A 94 -1.28 6.89 -0.06
N GLY A 95 -0.80 5.78 -0.64
CA GLY A 95 -1.25 5.29 -1.95
C GLY A 95 -0.77 6.14 -3.13
N LEU A 96 0.31 6.91 -2.98
CA LEU A 96 0.81 7.83 -4.02
C LEU A 96 1.72 7.13 -5.03
N THR A 97 2.51 6.16 -4.57
CA THR A 97 3.53 5.47 -5.38
C THR A 97 3.52 3.98 -5.14
N LYS A 98 3.83 3.22 -6.21
CA LYS A 98 4.09 1.79 -6.19
C LYS A 98 5.59 1.53 -6.14
N GLY A 99 6.02 0.74 -5.18
CA GLY A 99 7.43 0.41 -4.99
C GLY A 99 8.12 1.37 -4.02
N GLY A 100 8.93 0.79 -3.13
CA GLY A 100 9.65 1.52 -2.10
C GLY A 100 11.13 1.64 -2.40
N TYR A 101 11.91 1.94 -1.34
CA TYR A 101 13.37 2.05 -1.44
C TYR A 101 14.07 0.76 -1.90
N ASN A 102 13.41 -0.39 -1.74
CA ASN A 102 13.91 -1.73 -2.09
C ASN A 102 13.28 -2.30 -3.37
N ALA A 103 12.40 -1.56 -4.05
CA ALA A 103 11.82 -2.00 -5.31
C ALA A 103 12.81 -1.81 -6.47
N GLY A 104 12.63 -2.54 -7.57
CA GLY A 104 13.41 -2.31 -8.79
C GLY A 104 13.13 -0.92 -9.37
N GLU A 105 11.87 -0.50 -9.31
CA GLU A 105 11.38 0.79 -9.81
C GLU A 105 10.29 1.33 -8.87
N ILE A 106 10.17 2.65 -8.87
CA ILE A 106 9.12 3.41 -8.19
C ILE A 106 8.27 4.06 -9.27
N ALA A 107 6.98 3.70 -9.31
CA ALA A 107 6.00 4.26 -10.21
C ALA A 107 4.97 5.09 -9.44
N ILE A 108 4.34 6.06 -10.09
CA ILE A 108 3.24 6.84 -9.52
C ILE A 108 1.95 6.02 -9.69
N GLU A 109 1.17 5.84 -8.62
CA GLU A 109 -0.15 5.20 -8.66
C GLU A 109 -1.21 6.16 -9.22
N PRO A 110 -2.38 5.68 -9.71
CA PRO A 110 -3.43 6.54 -10.25
C PRO A 110 -3.85 7.67 -9.30
N LEU A 111 -3.89 7.40 -8.00
CA LEU A 111 -4.21 8.40 -6.97
C LEU A 111 -3.15 9.50 -6.90
N GLY A 112 -1.87 9.13 -6.89
CA GLY A 112 -0.76 10.11 -6.94
C GLY A 112 -0.77 10.92 -8.23
N MET A 113 -1.16 10.30 -9.35
CA MET A 113 -1.24 10.95 -10.65
C MET A 113 -2.35 12.02 -10.68
N ARG A 114 -3.52 11.74 -10.10
CA ARG A 114 -4.61 12.73 -9.93
C ARG A 114 -4.17 13.96 -9.15
N ILE A 115 -3.26 13.79 -8.18
CA ILE A 115 -2.73 14.90 -7.37
C ILE A 115 -1.69 15.73 -8.13
N VAL A 116 -0.75 15.08 -8.83
CA VAL A 116 0.36 15.78 -9.50
C VAL A 116 -0.03 16.31 -10.88
N ARG A 117 -0.94 15.62 -11.56
CA ARG A 117 -1.46 15.99 -12.89
C ARG A 117 -2.99 15.85 -12.90
N PRO A 118 -3.71 16.73 -12.20
CA PRO A 118 -5.18 16.75 -12.25
C PRO A 118 -5.65 17.06 -13.67
N THR A 119 -6.64 16.32 -14.14
CA THR A 119 -7.29 16.55 -15.44
C THR A 119 -8.59 17.35 -15.32
N LEU A 120 -9.15 17.40 -14.10
CA LEU A 120 -10.37 18.10 -13.76
C LEU A 120 -10.09 19.10 -12.64
N GLU A 121 -10.81 20.21 -12.66
CA GLU A 121 -10.70 21.22 -11.61
C GLU A 121 -11.20 20.67 -10.27
N GLY A 122 -10.40 20.83 -9.22
CA GLY A 122 -10.70 20.35 -7.87
C GLY A 122 -10.46 18.85 -7.65
N ASP A 123 -10.09 18.07 -8.67
CA ASP A 123 -9.75 16.65 -8.51
C ASP A 123 -8.50 16.44 -7.63
N ASP A 124 -7.57 17.40 -7.64
CA ASP A 124 -6.37 17.35 -6.80
C ASP A 124 -6.72 17.38 -5.30
N LEU A 125 -7.70 18.19 -4.89
CA LEU A 125 -8.16 18.29 -3.52
C LEU A 125 -8.88 17.01 -3.09
N VAL A 126 -9.74 16.46 -3.95
CA VAL A 126 -10.43 15.18 -3.71
C VAL A 126 -9.41 14.06 -3.56
N ALA A 127 -8.46 13.96 -4.48
CA ALA A 127 -7.41 12.95 -4.44
C ALA A 127 -6.48 13.09 -3.21
N LYS A 128 -6.15 14.31 -2.79
CA LYS A 128 -5.42 14.54 -1.53
C LYS A 128 -6.21 14.07 -0.31
N ARG A 129 -7.53 14.32 -0.27
CA ARG A 129 -8.41 13.86 0.81
C ARG A 129 -8.49 12.33 0.86
N GLU A 130 -8.62 11.69 -0.30
CA GLU A 130 -8.58 10.24 -0.45
C GLU A 130 -7.24 9.66 0.02
N ALA A 131 -6.12 10.29 -0.37
CA ALA A 131 -4.78 9.88 0.07
C ALA A 131 -4.60 9.96 1.60
N LEU A 132 -5.12 11.01 2.24
CA LEU A 132 -5.00 11.20 3.70
C LEU A 132 -5.64 10.05 4.50
N VAL A 133 -6.72 9.45 3.98
CA VAL A 133 -7.44 8.35 4.65
C VAL A 133 -6.96 6.96 4.22
N GLN A 134 -5.88 6.83 3.45
CA GLN A 134 -5.32 5.52 3.12
C GLN A 134 -4.67 4.82 4.34
N PRO A 135 -3.81 5.49 5.13
CA PRO A 135 -3.18 4.85 6.29
C PRO A 135 -4.22 4.42 7.34
N ARG A 136 -4.07 3.19 7.87
CA ARG A 136 -5.10 2.57 8.73
C ARG A 136 -5.47 3.43 9.94
N VAL A 137 -4.48 3.91 10.69
CA VAL A 137 -4.73 4.67 11.93
C VAL A 137 -5.42 6.01 11.64
N ILE A 138 -4.99 6.71 10.58
CA ILE A 138 -5.57 8.00 10.20
C ILE A 138 -7.03 7.81 9.77
N ARG A 139 -7.28 6.81 8.93
CA ARG A 139 -8.62 6.42 8.49
C ARG A 139 -9.54 6.10 9.66
N ASP A 140 -9.12 5.22 10.55
CA ASP A 140 -9.95 4.77 11.67
C ASP A 140 -10.25 5.92 12.64
N PHE A 141 -9.26 6.77 12.91
CA PHE A 141 -9.43 7.95 13.74
C PHE A 141 -10.44 8.93 13.13
N LEU A 142 -10.26 9.30 11.86
CA LEU A 142 -11.13 10.25 11.18
C LEU A 142 -12.55 9.70 11.00
N ASN A 143 -12.69 8.43 10.64
CA ASN A 143 -13.99 7.77 10.50
C ASN A 143 -14.76 7.72 11.82
N ARG A 144 -14.09 7.47 12.95
CA ARG A 144 -14.71 7.46 14.28
C ARG A 144 -15.31 8.81 14.65
N TYR A 145 -14.76 9.91 14.14
CA TYR A 145 -15.24 11.26 14.41
C TYR A 145 -15.98 11.90 13.23
N ASN A 146 -16.30 11.16 12.18
CA ASN A 146 -17.05 11.70 11.04
C ASN A 146 -18.41 12.25 11.50
N ASN A 147 -18.70 13.51 11.17
CA ASN A 147 -19.85 14.28 11.66
C ASN A 147 -19.90 14.52 13.18
N ALA A 148 -18.82 14.24 13.90
CA ALA A 148 -18.68 14.48 15.32
C ALA A 148 -17.69 15.63 15.60
N PRO A 149 -17.80 16.30 16.77
CA PRO A 149 -16.80 17.26 17.18
C PRO A 149 -15.47 16.55 17.47
N LEU A 150 -14.36 17.18 17.11
CA LEU A 150 -13.03 16.68 17.44
C LEU A 150 -12.89 16.63 18.98
N PRO A 151 -12.49 15.48 19.55
CA PRO A 151 -12.27 15.36 20.98
C PRO A 151 -11.12 16.26 21.45
N ARG A 152 -11.02 16.46 22.76
CA ARG A 152 -9.86 17.09 23.39
C ARG A 152 -8.60 16.23 23.16
N ASP A 153 -7.44 16.87 23.15
CA ASP A 153 -6.15 16.26 22.80
C ASP A 153 -5.77 15.07 23.70
N ASP A 154 -6.14 15.12 24.98
CA ASP A 154 -5.98 14.01 25.93
C ASP A 154 -6.77 12.77 25.52
N ILE A 155 -8.05 12.94 25.20
CA ILE A 155 -8.94 11.86 24.75
C ILE A 155 -8.47 11.33 23.40
N ALA A 156 -8.10 12.22 22.48
CA ALA A 156 -7.63 11.86 21.15
C ALA A 156 -6.34 11.00 21.20
N ARG A 157 -5.40 11.33 22.09
CA ARG A 157 -4.19 10.51 22.31
C ARG A 157 -4.51 9.12 22.86
N ASN A 158 -5.49 9.02 23.76
CA ASN A 158 -5.93 7.73 24.29
C ASN A 158 -6.55 6.88 23.17
N VAL A 159 -7.40 7.48 22.34
CA VAL A 159 -7.98 6.79 21.17
C VAL A 159 -6.92 6.33 20.18
N LEU A 160 -5.89 7.15 19.90
CA LEU A 160 -4.77 6.72 19.05
C LEU A 160 -3.99 5.55 19.68
N SER A 161 -3.88 5.55 21.01
CA SER A 161 -3.23 4.46 21.74
C SER A 161 -4.04 3.16 21.66
N ASP A 162 -5.38 3.25 21.74
CA ASP A 162 -6.30 2.11 21.52
C ASP A 162 -6.21 1.57 20.08
N LEU A 163 -5.92 2.43 19.10
CA LEU A 163 -5.69 2.05 17.70
C LEU A 163 -4.30 1.44 17.44
N GLY A 164 -3.46 1.30 18.47
CA GLY A 164 -2.15 0.67 18.40
C GLY A 164 -0.96 1.63 18.24
N VAL A 165 -1.17 2.94 18.40
CA VAL A 165 -0.07 3.92 18.38
C VAL A 165 0.62 3.97 19.75
N PRO A 166 1.95 3.86 19.84
CA PRO A 166 2.68 4.05 21.08
C PRO A 166 2.44 5.45 21.64
N THR A 167 2.23 5.53 22.95
CA THR A 167 1.94 6.79 23.66
C THR A 167 2.97 7.90 23.39
N GLU A 168 4.24 7.52 23.24
CA GLU A 168 5.34 8.43 22.88
C GLU A 168 5.17 9.09 21.50
N ARG A 169 4.44 8.45 20.58
CA ARG A 169 4.18 8.93 19.22
C ARG A 169 2.77 9.50 19.04
N SER A 170 1.83 9.19 19.93
CA SER A 170 0.43 9.61 19.81
C SER A 170 0.26 11.13 19.67
N GLU A 171 1.11 11.93 20.32
CA GLU A 171 1.08 13.40 20.18
C GLU A 171 1.50 13.86 18.77
N SER A 172 2.65 13.38 18.28
CA SER A 172 3.14 13.73 16.94
C SER A 172 2.19 13.25 15.83
N VAL A 173 1.59 12.06 15.99
CA VAL A 173 0.60 11.53 15.04
C VAL A 173 -0.67 12.37 15.05
N LEU A 174 -1.15 12.77 16.23
CA LEU A 174 -2.31 13.64 16.35
C LEU A 174 -2.10 15.00 15.69
N GLU A 175 -0.93 15.61 15.87
CA GLU A 175 -0.56 16.86 15.21
C GLU A 175 -0.55 16.69 13.68
N MET A 176 0.06 15.61 13.19
CA MET A 176 0.07 15.30 11.75
C MET A 176 -1.35 15.12 11.17
N ILE A 177 -2.25 14.44 11.89
CA ILE A 177 -3.64 14.28 11.46
C ILE A 177 -4.36 15.63 11.44
N LYS A 178 -4.16 16.47 12.47
CA LYS A 178 -4.77 17.80 12.54
C LYS A 178 -4.28 18.70 11.40
N GLU A 179 -2.98 18.76 11.17
CA GLU A 179 -2.38 19.57 10.09
C GLU A 179 -2.86 19.11 8.71
N GLY A 180 -2.88 17.79 8.47
CA GLY A 180 -3.38 17.22 7.22
C GLY A 180 -4.87 17.48 7.01
N ALA A 181 -5.70 17.32 8.03
CA ALA A 181 -7.13 17.57 7.94
C ALA A 181 -7.48 19.07 7.81
N GLU A 182 -6.72 19.95 8.47
CA GLU A 182 -6.91 21.40 8.39
C GLU A 182 -6.51 21.93 7.01
N SER A 183 -5.38 21.48 6.46
CA SER A 183 -4.91 21.89 5.12
C SER A 183 -5.84 21.44 3.99
N LEU A 184 -6.57 20.32 4.16
CA LEU A 184 -7.51 19.81 3.15
C LEU A 184 -8.96 20.27 3.38
N GLY A 185 -9.21 21.10 4.38
CA GLY A 185 -10.54 21.61 4.70
C GLY A 185 -11.52 20.54 5.18
N ILE A 186 -11.02 19.48 5.82
CA ILE A 186 -11.83 18.40 6.41
C ILE A 186 -12.50 18.87 7.72
N PHE A 187 -11.94 19.89 8.38
CA PHE A 187 -12.56 20.46 9.58
C PHE A 187 -13.55 21.57 9.24
N ARG A 188 -14.78 21.42 9.74
CA ARG A 188 -15.82 22.47 9.70
C ARG A 188 -15.96 23.13 11.06
N SER A 189 -15.83 24.45 11.11
CA SER A 189 -16.03 25.22 12.35
C SER A 189 -17.50 25.61 12.50
N ILE A 190 -18.16 25.10 13.54
CA ILE A 190 -19.56 25.43 13.88
C ILE A 190 -19.61 25.88 15.34
N LYS A 191 -20.04 27.12 15.59
CA LYS A 191 -20.19 27.69 16.94
C LYS A 191 -18.94 27.51 17.82
N GLY A 192 -17.75 27.72 17.23
CA GLY A 192 -16.46 27.62 17.94
C GLY A 192 -15.95 26.19 18.20
N LYS A 193 -16.66 25.15 17.72
CA LYS A 193 -16.21 23.75 17.79
C LYS A 193 -15.83 23.27 16.39
N ARG A 194 -14.73 22.50 16.30
CA ARG A 194 -14.27 21.86 15.06
C ARG A 194 -14.96 20.51 14.91
N TYR A 195 -15.64 20.30 13.79
CA TYR A 195 -16.29 19.05 13.39
C TYR A 195 -15.52 18.41 12.25
N VAL A 196 -15.43 17.09 12.23
CA VAL A 196 -14.82 16.35 11.09
C VAL A 196 -15.90 16.11 10.03
N ASP A 197 -15.64 16.52 8.80
CA ASP A 197 -16.50 16.26 7.65
C ASP A 197 -15.68 15.55 6.56
N LEU A 198 -15.96 14.25 6.38
CA LEU A 198 -15.27 13.42 5.39
C LEU A 198 -15.95 13.42 4.01
N ALA A 199 -16.89 14.34 3.76
CA ALA A 199 -17.51 14.48 2.44
C ALA A 199 -16.42 14.74 1.36
N GLY A 200 -16.24 13.75 0.47
CA GLY A 200 -15.24 13.78 -0.61
C GLY A 200 -13.86 13.20 -0.26
N ALA A 201 -13.66 12.62 0.93
CA ALA A 201 -12.42 11.92 1.30
C ALA A 201 -12.51 10.38 1.14
N MET A 202 -13.72 9.83 1.03
CA MET A 202 -13.90 8.39 0.82
C MET A 202 -13.80 8.05 -0.67
N PRO A 203 -13.10 6.97 -1.05
CA PRO A 203 -13.13 6.50 -2.42
C PRO A 203 -14.58 6.19 -2.79
N ALA A 204 -15.06 6.80 -3.89
CA ALA A 204 -16.29 6.34 -4.51
C ALA A 204 -16.09 4.86 -4.83
N LYS A 205 -16.80 3.99 -4.12
CA LYS A 205 -16.82 2.56 -4.42
C LYS A 205 -17.34 2.48 -5.85
N ALA A 206 -16.48 2.06 -6.78
CA ALA A 206 -16.85 1.86 -8.16
C ALA A 206 -17.89 0.74 -8.21
N GLU A 207 -19.17 1.13 -8.22
CA GLU A 207 -20.23 0.28 -8.72
C GLU A 207 -20.14 0.31 -10.25
N PRO A 208 -20.27 -0.83 -10.94
CA PRO A 208 -20.32 -0.83 -12.39
C PRO A 208 -21.63 -0.14 -12.79
N ASP A 209 -21.50 1.01 -13.45
CA ASP A 209 -22.62 1.77 -14.00
C ASP A 209 -23.10 1.03 -15.27
N ASP A 210 -23.97 0.04 -15.08
CA ASP A 210 -24.78 -0.55 -16.15
C ASP A 210 -25.94 0.39 -16.46
N HIS A 211 -25.67 1.48 -17.18
CA HIS A 211 -26.70 2.29 -17.83
C HIS A 211 -26.36 2.50 -19.31
N ASP A 212 -26.58 1.43 -20.08
CA ASP A 212 -27.01 1.53 -21.47
C ASP A 212 -28.49 1.97 -21.50
N LEU A 213 -28.78 3.10 -22.14
CA LEU A 213 -29.83 3.25 -23.17
C LEU A 213 -29.73 4.67 -23.81
N PRO A 214 -29.94 4.78 -25.13
CA PRO A 214 -29.73 6.01 -25.90
C PRO A 214 -31.01 6.85 -26.02
N GLU A 215 -30.87 8.17 -26.09
CA GLU A 215 -31.91 9.06 -26.62
C GLU A 215 -31.43 9.73 -27.91
N GLU A 216 -32.13 9.40 -29.00
CA GLU A 216 -32.09 10.10 -30.29
C GLU A 216 -32.84 11.43 -30.23
N GLY A 217 -32.37 12.42 -30.98
CA GLY A 217 -33.22 13.43 -31.62
C GLY A 217 -32.75 14.87 -31.51
N GLY A 218 -32.31 15.45 -32.64
CA GLY A 218 -32.26 16.92 -32.81
C GLY A 218 -31.24 17.46 -33.81
N ASP A 219 -31.61 17.44 -35.10
CA ASP A 219 -31.26 18.37 -36.20
C ASP A 219 -29.87 19.02 -36.29
N TYR A 220 -29.09 18.59 -37.30
CA TYR A 220 -28.10 19.42 -37.98
C TYR A 220 -28.34 19.37 -39.51
N PRO A 221 -28.43 20.52 -40.21
CA PRO A 221 -28.60 20.54 -41.65
C PRO A 221 -27.29 20.22 -42.39
N ALA A 222 -27.46 19.64 -43.58
CA ALA A 222 -26.47 18.96 -44.37
C ALA A 222 -25.40 19.86 -45.01
N THR A 223 -24.14 19.40 -44.91
CA THR A 223 -23.11 19.64 -45.93
C THR A 223 -22.52 18.30 -46.32
N ARG A 224 -22.87 17.84 -47.54
CA ARG A 224 -22.29 16.67 -48.19
C ARG A 224 -21.00 17.10 -48.88
N GLU A 225 -19.87 16.54 -48.48
CA GLU A 225 -18.70 16.39 -49.34
C GLU A 225 -18.22 14.94 -49.28
N ASP A 226 -18.08 14.37 -50.48
CA ASP A 226 -17.74 13.00 -50.78
C ASP A 226 -16.48 12.51 -50.06
N ARG A 227 -16.62 11.39 -49.33
CA ARG A 227 -15.50 10.49 -49.03
C ARG A 227 -15.89 9.06 -49.40
N PRO A 228 -14.97 8.31 -50.05
CA PRO A 228 -15.26 6.97 -50.53
C PRO A 228 -15.49 6.00 -49.37
N ARG A 229 -16.55 5.21 -49.56
CA ARG A 229 -17.04 4.09 -48.75
C ARG A 229 -15.94 3.05 -48.52
N LEU A 230 -15.45 2.97 -47.27
CA LEU A 230 -14.77 1.78 -46.76
C LEU A 230 -15.81 0.87 -46.12
N GLU A 231 -15.67 -0.41 -46.43
CA GLU A 231 -16.60 -1.49 -46.16
C GLU A 231 -16.77 -1.76 -44.66
N ALA A 232 -17.97 -2.22 -44.33
CA ALA A 232 -18.40 -2.56 -42.98
C ALA A 232 -17.48 -3.61 -42.36
N VAL A 233 -16.88 -3.28 -41.23
CA VAL A 233 -16.27 -4.26 -40.34
C VAL A 233 -17.38 -4.81 -39.46
N GLU A 234 -17.73 -6.07 -39.68
CA GLU A 234 -18.65 -6.84 -38.85
C GLU A 234 -18.25 -6.76 -37.38
N GLU A 235 -19.22 -6.38 -36.54
CA GLU A 235 -19.10 -6.41 -35.09
C GLU A 235 -18.90 -7.85 -34.60
N LYS A 236 -17.76 -8.09 -33.95
CA LYS A 236 -17.49 -9.35 -33.25
C LYS A 236 -18.48 -9.49 -32.08
N PRO A 237 -19.16 -10.63 -31.92
CA PRO A 237 -20.01 -10.87 -30.76
C PRO A 237 -19.18 -10.86 -29.47
N LYS A 238 -19.71 -10.21 -28.43
CA LYS A 238 -19.21 -10.26 -27.04
C LYS A 238 -19.12 -11.73 -26.61
N HIS A 239 -17.93 -12.32 -26.70
CA HIS A 239 -17.65 -13.62 -26.11
C HIS A 239 -17.67 -13.44 -24.59
N GLN A 240 -18.78 -13.84 -23.97
CA GLN A 240 -18.79 -14.22 -22.57
C GLN A 240 -17.64 -15.21 -22.33
N ASP A 241 -16.99 -15.04 -21.18
CA ASP A 241 -15.83 -15.77 -20.68
C ASP A 241 -16.11 -17.27 -20.48
N VAL A 242 -16.37 -18.01 -21.57
CA VAL A 242 -16.53 -19.48 -21.57
C VAL A 242 -15.15 -20.17 -21.49
N ALA A 243 -14.07 -19.43 -21.75
CA ALA A 243 -12.71 -19.96 -21.74
C ALA A 243 -12.18 -20.27 -20.33
N SER A 244 -12.65 -19.59 -19.28
CA SER A 244 -12.17 -19.77 -17.91
C SER A 244 -12.76 -20.99 -17.18
N ARG A 245 -13.71 -21.71 -17.81
CA ARG A 245 -14.34 -22.93 -17.25
C ARG A 245 -13.87 -24.25 -17.89
N ARG A 246 -12.99 -24.22 -18.90
CA ARG A 246 -12.52 -25.42 -19.59
C ARG A 246 -11.13 -25.82 -19.14
N VAL A 247 -11.03 -26.97 -18.47
CA VAL A 247 -9.75 -27.52 -18.02
C VAL A 247 -9.39 -28.73 -18.89
N PHE A 248 -8.27 -28.62 -19.62
CA PHE A 248 -7.73 -29.70 -20.43
C PHE A 248 -6.93 -30.66 -19.55
N ILE A 249 -7.33 -31.94 -19.55
CA ILE A 249 -6.62 -33.00 -18.83
C ILE A 249 -5.84 -33.82 -19.85
N THR A 250 -4.51 -33.73 -19.81
CA THR A 250 -3.62 -34.62 -20.56
C THR A 250 -3.35 -35.87 -19.72
N HIS A 251 -3.44 -37.06 -20.32
CA HIS A 251 -3.11 -38.31 -19.66
C HIS A 251 -2.19 -39.15 -20.54
N GLY A 252 -1.21 -39.82 -19.93
CA GLY A 252 -0.40 -40.82 -20.62
C GLY A 252 -1.10 -42.18 -20.71
N LYS A 253 -0.36 -43.26 -20.43
CA LYS A 253 -0.87 -44.64 -20.47
C LYS A 253 -1.83 -44.98 -19.31
N ASN A 254 -1.79 -44.22 -18.22
CA ASN A 254 -2.61 -44.45 -17.02
C ASN A 254 -3.92 -43.64 -17.08
N ARG A 255 -5.04 -44.34 -17.33
CA ARG A 255 -6.39 -43.76 -17.39
C ARG A 255 -7.16 -43.82 -16.07
N ALA A 256 -6.63 -44.50 -15.05
CA ALA A 256 -7.30 -44.76 -13.78
C ALA A 256 -7.69 -43.50 -12.99
N PHE A 257 -7.02 -42.35 -13.24
CA PHE A 257 -7.23 -41.10 -12.51
C PHE A 257 -8.15 -40.10 -13.22
N ILE A 258 -8.64 -40.42 -14.43
CA ILE A 258 -9.49 -39.50 -15.20
C ILE A 258 -10.87 -39.36 -14.54
N ASP A 259 -11.48 -40.47 -14.12
CA ASP A 259 -12.82 -40.46 -13.54
C ASP A 259 -12.91 -39.71 -12.19
N PRO A 260 -11.94 -39.84 -11.26
CA PRO A 260 -11.88 -39.01 -10.07
C PRO A 260 -11.72 -37.50 -10.37
N ILE A 261 -10.85 -37.13 -11.31
CA ILE A 261 -10.59 -35.72 -11.66
C ILE A 261 -11.82 -35.09 -12.33
N LYS A 262 -12.53 -35.86 -13.17
CA LYS A 262 -13.79 -35.43 -13.78
C LYS A 262 -14.86 -35.11 -12.74
N LYS A 263 -14.98 -35.93 -11.69
CA LYS A 263 -15.90 -35.68 -10.57
C LYS A 263 -15.52 -34.42 -9.79
N LEU A 264 -14.23 -34.21 -9.53
CA LEU A 264 -13.74 -33.02 -8.82
C LEU A 264 -13.99 -31.71 -9.60
N LEU A 265 -13.74 -31.70 -10.91
CA LEU A 265 -14.01 -30.52 -11.76
C LEU A 265 -15.51 -30.22 -11.88
N GLY A 266 -16.36 -31.24 -11.81
CA GLY A 266 -17.82 -31.08 -11.80
C GLY A 266 -18.36 -30.32 -10.58
N PHE A 267 -17.68 -30.37 -9.42
CA PHE A 267 -18.07 -29.58 -8.24
C PHE A 267 -17.72 -28.08 -8.36
N GLY A 268 -16.86 -27.70 -9.31
CA GLY A 268 -16.39 -26.33 -9.50
C GLY A 268 -16.93 -25.63 -10.76
N GLU A 269 -18.06 -26.09 -11.32
CA GLU A 269 -18.65 -25.57 -12.58
C GLU A 269 -17.68 -25.57 -13.78
N MET A 270 -16.76 -26.52 -13.85
CA MET A 270 -15.79 -26.65 -14.96
C MET A 270 -16.15 -27.80 -15.89
N GLU A 271 -16.03 -27.58 -17.20
CA GLU A 271 -16.24 -28.59 -18.25
C GLU A 271 -14.92 -29.29 -18.61
N PRO A 272 -14.75 -30.59 -18.31
CA PRO A 272 -13.52 -31.30 -18.63
C PRO A 272 -13.50 -31.78 -20.09
N VAL A 273 -12.48 -31.37 -20.86
CA VAL A 273 -12.23 -31.83 -22.23
C VAL A 273 -10.99 -32.73 -22.22
N VAL A 274 -11.17 -34.02 -22.55
CA VAL A 274 -10.10 -35.03 -22.54
C VAL A 274 -9.54 -35.20 -23.95
N SER A 275 -8.23 -34.97 -24.10
CA SER A 275 -7.54 -35.21 -25.38
C SER A 275 -7.18 -36.69 -25.51
N VAL A 276 -7.69 -37.35 -26.55
CA VAL A 276 -7.38 -38.75 -26.85
C VAL A 276 -6.33 -38.79 -27.95
N ASP A 277 -5.12 -39.25 -27.63
CA ASP A 277 -4.09 -39.55 -28.63
C ASP A 277 -4.58 -40.68 -29.55
N ARG A 278 -4.88 -40.35 -30.80
CA ARG A 278 -5.12 -41.33 -31.87
C ARG A 278 -3.77 -41.78 -32.42
N ILE A 279 -3.34 -42.98 -32.05
CA ILE A 279 -2.23 -43.65 -32.71
C ILE A 279 -2.75 -44.15 -34.06
N SER A 280 -2.22 -43.61 -35.17
CA SER A 280 -2.51 -44.10 -36.51
C SER A 280 -1.85 -45.46 -36.73
N VAL A 281 -2.64 -46.48 -37.09
CA VAL A 281 -2.10 -47.76 -37.57
C VAL A 281 -1.64 -47.55 -39.01
N SER A 282 -0.35 -47.78 -39.27
CA SER A 282 0.27 -47.67 -40.60
C SER A 282 -0.47 -48.52 -41.63
N GLN A 283 -0.79 -47.92 -42.77
CA GLN A 283 -1.40 -48.56 -43.93
C GLN A 283 -0.43 -49.63 -44.50
N PRO A 284 -0.87 -50.88 -44.74
CA PRO A 284 0.03 -51.91 -45.27
C PRO A 284 0.31 -51.66 -46.76
N VAL A 285 1.58 -51.78 -47.15
CA VAL A 285 2.04 -51.63 -48.54
C VAL A 285 1.83 -52.97 -49.26
N PRO A 286 1.22 -53.02 -50.45
CA PRO A 286 1.09 -54.27 -51.20
C PRO A 286 2.40 -54.60 -51.93
N ASP A 287 2.77 -55.89 -51.91
CA ASP A 287 3.93 -56.43 -52.63
C ASP A 287 3.75 -56.32 -54.15
N LYS A 288 4.84 -55.92 -54.83
CA LYS A 288 4.90 -55.88 -56.30
C LYS A 288 4.93 -57.30 -56.88
N VAL A 289 4.04 -57.51 -57.84
CA VAL A 289 3.92 -58.72 -58.66
C VAL A 289 5.15 -58.86 -59.58
N THR A 290 5.73 -60.06 -59.59
CA THR A 290 6.45 -60.66 -60.73
C THR A 290 5.73 -61.94 -61.11
#